data_AF-A0A7C4E0B6-F1
#
_entry.id   AF-A0A7C4E0B6-F1
#
_cell.length_a   1.000
_cell.length_b   1.000
_cell.length_c   1.000
_cell.angle_alpha   90.00
_cell.angle_beta   90.00
_cell.angle_gamma   90.00
#
_symmetry.space_group_name_H-M   'P 1'
#
loop_
_entity.id
_entity.type
_entity.pdbx_description
1 polymer ?
#
loop_
_entity_poly.entity_id
_entity_poly.type
_entity_poly.pdbx_seq_one_letter_code
_entity_poly.pdbx_strand_id
1 'polypeptide(L)'
;MVSIGIIACEKMMDKICPGCLKCFKAVWEGAGMFTEYDPAELNITYITSCGGCPGFIVNKVGMMRGYGKFYERDVDVIHIGTCIQ
;
A
#
# COMPACT_ATOMS: atom_id res chain seq x y z
N MET A 1 -11.87 9.39 7.06
CA MET A 1 -10.55 9.22 6.45
C MET A 1 -10.20 7.73 6.45
N VAL A 2 -9.97 7.15 5.27
CA VAL A 2 -9.62 5.76 5.02
C VAL A 2 -8.10 5.64 4.85
N SER A 3 -7.48 4.86 5.72
CA SER A 3 -6.04 4.60 5.71
C SER A 3 -5.71 3.39 4.85
N ILE A 4 -4.92 3.62 3.80
CA ILE A 4 -4.55 2.62 2.80
C ILE A 4 -3.09 2.16 2.99
N GLY A 5 -2.90 0.85 2.98
CA GLY A 5 -1.60 0.20 2.81
C GLY A 5 -1.46 -0.36 1.40
N ILE A 6 -0.34 -0.11 0.73
CA ILE A 6 -0.07 -0.65 -0.60
C ILE A 6 1.02 -1.72 -0.48
N ILE A 7 0.72 -2.93 -0.95
CA ILE A 7 1.68 -4.03 -1.04
C ILE A 7 1.88 -4.40 -2.51
N ALA A 8 3.14 -4.44 -2.95
CA ALA A 8 3.47 -4.80 -4.32
C ALA A 8 4.46 -5.96 -4.44
N CYS A 9 4.54 -6.57 -5.62
CA CYS A 9 5.49 -7.67 -5.86
C CYS A 9 6.94 -7.24 -5.61
N GLU A 10 7.69 -8.01 -4.81
CA GLU A 10 9.09 -7.73 -4.52
C GLU A 10 9.96 -7.66 -5.77
N LYS A 11 9.79 -8.58 -6.71
CA LYS A 11 10.56 -8.58 -7.97
C LYS A 11 10.37 -7.29 -8.77
N MET A 12 9.20 -6.68 -8.68
CA MET A 12 8.90 -5.41 -9.37
C MET A 12 9.43 -4.21 -8.60
N MET A 13 9.25 -4.22 -7.28
CA MET A 13 9.68 -3.11 -6.42
C MET A 13 11.21 -3.00 -6.34
N ASP A 14 11.92 -4.13 -6.30
CA ASP A 14 13.38 -4.17 -6.34
C ASP A 14 13.96 -3.68 -7.68
N LYS A 15 13.26 -3.95 -8.79
CA LYS A 15 13.81 -3.72 -10.13
C LYS A 15 13.34 -2.42 -10.79
N ILE A 16 12.11 -1.98 -10.52
CA ILE A 16 11.45 -0.96 -11.34
C ILE A 16 10.70 0.06 -10.49
N CYS A 17 9.96 -0.39 -9.47
CA CYS A 17 9.04 0.49 -8.76
C CYS A 17 9.71 1.12 -7.52
N PRO A 18 10.01 2.42 -7.54
CA PRO A 18 10.59 3.12 -6.39
C PRO A 18 9.56 3.43 -5.28
N GLY A 19 8.30 3.00 -5.40
CA GLY A 19 7.25 3.30 -4.40
C GLY A 19 7.01 4.81 -4.25
N CYS A 20 6.98 5.56 -5.36
CA CYS A 20 7.12 7.01 -5.37
C CYS A 20 5.85 7.76 -5.79
N LEU A 21 6.05 9.02 -6.19
CA LEU A 21 5.07 10.03 -6.64
C LEU A 21 3.85 9.50 -7.43
N LYS A 22 3.98 8.46 -8.26
CA LYS A 22 2.86 7.93 -9.05
C LYS A 22 1.74 7.39 -8.14
N CYS A 23 2.09 6.64 -7.10
CA CYS A 23 1.11 6.10 -6.15
C CYS A 23 0.50 7.20 -5.28
N PHE A 24 1.32 8.15 -4.81
CA PHE A 24 0.83 9.29 -4.03
C PHE A 24 -0.13 10.17 -4.83
N LYS A 25 0.25 10.53 -6.06
CA LYS A 25 -0.60 11.30 -6.96
C LYS A 25 -1.90 10.57 -7.28
N ALA A 26 -1.84 9.27 -7.55
CA ALA A 26 -3.05 8.47 -7.81
C ALA A 26 -4.03 8.49 -6.63
N VAL A 27 -3.54 8.45 -5.39
CA VAL A 27 -4.41 8.57 -4.21
C VAL A 27 -4.99 9.98 -4.07
N TRP A 28 -4.17 11.02 -4.23
CA TRP A 28 -4.64 12.41 -4.14
C TRP A 28 -5.66 12.79 -5.20
N GLU A 29 -5.56 12.20 -6.40
CA GLU A 29 -6.50 12.44 -7.50
C GLU A 29 -7.63 11.41 -7.57
N GLY A 30 -7.64 10.38 -6.70
CA GLY A 30 -8.59 9.26 -6.78
C GLY A 30 -8.53 8.48 -8.09
N ALA A 31 -7.34 8.35 -8.67
CA ALA A 31 -7.15 7.71 -9.96
C ALA A 31 -6.86 6.20 -9.84
N GLY A 32 -7.09 5.47 -10.93
CA GLY A 32 -6.80 4.03 -11.01
C GLY A 32 -7.64 3.22 -10.03
N MET A 33 -6.97 2.48 -9.14
CA MET A 33 -7.60 1.61 -8.14
C MET A 33 -8.26 2.37 -6.98
N PHE A 34 -8.17 3.71 -6.97
CA PHE A 34 -8.72 4.55 -5.90
C PHE A 34 -9.99 5.31 -6.31
N THR A 35 -10.54 5.03 -7.49
CA THR A 35 -11.74 5.70 -8.04
C THR A 35 -13.03 5.42 -7.26
N GLU A 36 -13.04 4.34 -6.47
CA GLU A 36 -14.16 3.96 -5.61
C GLU A 36 -14.21 4.72 -4.27
N TYR A 37 -13.18 5.51 -3.95
CA TYR A 37 -13.09 6.29 -2.72
C TYR A 37 -13.17 7.78 -3.00
N ASP A 38 -13.60 8.55 -1.99
CA ASP A 38 -13.44 10.00 -2.01
C ASP A 38 -11.96 10.37 -1.80
N PRO A 39 -11.29 11.03 -2.77
CA PRO A 39 -9.87 11.39 -2.65
C PRO A 39 -9.57 12.25 -1.42
N ALA A 40 -10.51 13.09 -0.98
CA ALA A 40 -10.33 13.95 0.19
C ALA A 40 -10.28 13.14 1.50
N GLU A 41 -10.79 11.91 1.47
CA GLU A 41 -10.84 11.01 2.62
C GLU A 41 -9.72 9.97 2.58
N LEU A 42 -8.82 9.96 1.59
CA LEU A 42 -7.76 8.96 1.50
C LEU A 42 -6.43 9.38 2.14
N ASN A 43 -5.79 8.44 2.82
CA ASN A 43 -4.42 8.59 3.32
C ASN A 43 -3.58 7.34 3.05
N ILE A 44 -2.37 7.50 2.49
CA ILE A 44 -1.41 6.39 2.36
C ILE A 44 -0.63 6.25 3.67
N THR A 45 -0.72 5.08 4.29
CA THR A 45 0.04 4.77 5.51
C THR A 45 1.39 4.15 5.20
N TYR A 46 1.45 3.25 4.21
CA TYR A 46 2.70 2.64 3.78
C TYR A 46 2.63 2.11 2.36
N ILE A 47 3.81 1.97 1.75
CA ILE A 47 4.04 1.24 0.51
C ILE A 47 5.18 0.25 0.78
N THR A 48 4.98 -1.03 0.53
CA THR A 48 6.02 -2.05 0.75
C THR A 48 5.91 -3.23 -0.19
N SER A 49 6.96 -4.05 -0.27
CA SER A 49 6.95 -5.28 -1.07
C SER A 49 6.29 -6.44 -0.32
N CYS A 50 5.75 -7.41 -1.06
CA CYS A 50 5.16 -8.63 -0.52
C CYS A 50 6.17 -9.53 0.22
N GLY A 51 7.48 -9.29 0.10
CA GLY A 51 8.52 -10.10 0.75
C GLY A 51 8.88 -11.39 0.01
N GLY A 52 8.38 -11.57 -1.21
CA GLY A 52 8.65 -12.77 -2.03
C GLY A 52 7.65 -13.92 -1.80
N CYS A 53 7.54 -14.79 -2.80
CA CYS A 53 6.75 -16.01 -2.71
C CYS A 53 7.62 -17.16 -2.14
N PRO A 54 7.06 -18.09 -1.33
CA PRO A 54 5.64 -18.23 -0.99
C PRO A 54 5.31 -17.71 0.42
N GLY A 55 4.58 -16.59 0.53
CA GLY A 55 3.81 -16.29 1.74
C GLY A 55 4.42 -15.34 2.79
N PHE A 56 5.54 -14.66 2.52
CA PHE A 56 6.09 -13.64 3.44
C PHE A 56 5.17 -12.44 3.66
N ILE A 57 4.18 -12.26 2.78
CA ILE A 57 3.18 -11.19 2.86
C ILE A 57 2.39 -11.23 4.16
N VAL A 58 2.04 -12.40 4.68
CA VAL A 58 1.23 -12.53 5.90
C VAL A 58 2.00 -12.00 7.11
N ASN A 59 3.28 -12.34 7.23
CA ASN A 59 4.13 -11.84 8.31
C ASN A 59 4.29 -10.32 8.23
N LYS A 60 4.53 -9.78 7.03
CA LYS A 60 4.63 -8.33 6.82
C LYS A 60 3.33 -7.62 7.18
N VAL A 61 2.18 -8.12 6.74
CA VAL A 61 0.87 -7.55 7.11
C VAL A 61 0.66 -7.59 8.63
N GLY A 62 0.98 -8.71 9.28
CA GLY A 62 0.92 -8.84 10.72
C GLY A 62 1.79 -7.80 11.44
N MET A 63 3.03 -7.62 11.00
CA MET A 63 3.93 -6.59 11.53
C MET A 63 3.39 -5.18 11.30
N MET A 64 2.90 -4.86 10.09
CA MET A 64 2.35 -3.54 9.79
C MET A 64 1.10 -3.23 10.62
N ARG A 65 0.24 -4.21 10.87
CA ARG A 65 -0.90 -4.03 11.80
C ARG A 65 -0.44 -3.83 13.24
N GLY A 66 0.59 -4.54 13.67
CA GLY A 66 1.21 -4.34 14.98
C GLY A 66 1.78 -2.94 15.15
N TYR A 67 2.52 -2.46 14.15
CA TYR A 67 3.04 -1.08 14.11
C TYR A 67 1.93 -0.04 14.03
N GLY A 68 0.89 -0.29 13.22
CA GLY A 68 -0.25 0.60 13.10
C GLY A 68 -0.93 0.84 14.45
N LYS A 69 -1.17 -0.22 15.22
CA LYS A 69 -1.70 -0.10 16.59
C LYS A 69 -0.76 0.63 17.53
N PHE A 70 0.55 0.34 17.46
CA PHE A 70 1.54 0.94 18.34
C PHE A 70 1.73 2.45 18.09
N TYR A 71 1.69 2.87 16.84
CA TYR A 71 1.88 4.27 16.44
C TYR A 71 0.57 5.04 16.21
N GLU A 72 -0.58 4.46 16.55
CA GLU A 72 -1.90 5.07 16.33
C GLU A 72 -2.15 5.43 14.85
N ARG A 73 -1.67 4.57 13.95
CA ARG A 73 -1.78 4.66 12.48
C ARG A 73 -2.27 3.33 11.90
N ASP A 74 -3.50 2.95 12.25
CA ASP A 74 -4.12 1.74 11.73
C ASP A 74 -4.38 1.82 10.22
N VAL A 75 -4.43 0.66 9.58
CA VAL A 75 -4.70 0.51 8.15
C VAL A 75 -6.03 -0.21 7.97
N ASP A 76 -6.94 0.45 7.24
CA ASP A 76 -8.30 -0.03 6.98
C ASP A 76 -8.33 -0.97 5.79
N VAL A 77 -7.60 -0.62 4.73
CA VAL A 77 -7.60 -1.35 3.46
C VAL A 77 -6.19 -1.60 2.97
N ILE A 78 -5.94 -2.82 2.49
CA ILE A 78 -4.68 -3.20 1.86
C ILE A 78 -4.93 -3.47 0.38
N HIS A 79 -4.33 -2.65 -0.48
CA HIS A 79 -4.30 -2.89 -1.91
C HIS A 79 -3.07 -3.73 -2.26
N ILE A 80 -3.29 -4.87 -2.91
CA ILE A 80 -2.23 -5.75 -3.42
C ILE A 80 -2.19 -5.61 -4.93
N GLY A 81 -1.05 -5.15 -5.46
CA GLY A 81 -0.90 -4.90 -6.90
C GLY A 81 0.45 -5.33 -7.44
N THR A 82 0.51 -5.72 -8.71
CA THR A 82 1.76 -5.69 -9.48
C THR A 82 1.91 -4.26 -9.99
N CYS A 83 3.08 -3.63 -9.81
CA CYS A 83 3.29 -2.21 -10.13
C CYS A 83 3.15 -1.82 -11.63
N ILE A 84 2.55 -2.68 -12.45
CA ILE A 84 2.18 -2.47 -13.86
C ILE A 84 0.69 -2.14 -13.92
N GLN A 85 0.34 -0.98 -13.36
CA GLN A 85 -0.98 -0.36 -13.51
C GLN A 85 -0.77 1.09 -13.95
#